data_AF-A0A0Z8KHN4-F1
#
_entry.id   AF-A0A0Z8KHN4-F1
#
_cell.length_a   1.000
_cell.length_b   1.000
_cell.length_c   1.000
_cell.angle_alpha   90.00
_cell.angle_beta   90.00
_cell.angle_gamma   90.00
#
_symmetry.space_group_name_H-M   'P 1'
#
loop_
_entity.id
_entity.type
_entity.pdbx_description
1 polymer ?
#
loop_
_entity_poly.entity_id
_entity_poly.type
_entity_poly.pdbx_seq_one_letter_code
_entity_poly.pdbx_strand_id
1 'polypeptide(L)'
;MVVIKKRSNVIPVEFEDFTLEFLANDKNIRNMEAVGKKLKVEGQKVADTEDEKAFDALQTMVKESWVDLFDEEAYNKVYAYSDESTVDTMVYLLETISGVVSEWEKRNNGDALKKYLGD
;
A
#
# COMPACT_ATOMS: atom_id res chain seq x y z
N MET A 1 32.82 10.96 -20.28
CA MET A 1 31.40 10.54 -20.40
C MET A 1 30.86 10.31 -18.99
N VAL A 2 29.74 10.92 -18.63
CA VAL A 2 29.09 10.72 -17.32
C VAL A 2 28.06 9.61 -17.47
N VAL A 3 28.09 8.60 -16.61
CA VAL A 3 27.14 7.48 -16.59
C VAL A 3 26.31 7.57 -15.31
N ILE A 4 25.01 7.78 -15.45
CA ILE A 4 24.08 7.81 -14.33
C ILE A 4 23.41 6.43 -14.23
N LYS A 5 23.49 5.79 -13.07
CA LYS A 5 22.77 4.54 -12.80
C LYS A 5 21.40 4.85 -12.21
N LYS A 6 20.33 4.33 -12.83
CA LYS A 6 18.97 4.44 -12.30
C LYS A 6 18.91 3.75 -10.94
N ARG A 7 18.42 4.44 -9.92
CA ARG A 7 18.14 3.86 -8.60
C ARG A 7 16.84 3.07 -8.69
N SER A 8 16.80 1.90 -8.05
CA SER A 8 15.54 1.16 -7.92
C SER A 8 14.64 1.88 -6.92
N ASN A 9 13.42 2.15 -7.35
CA ASN A 9 12.38 2.76 -6.53
C ASN A 9 11.28 1.74 -6.18
N VAL A 10 11.53 0.46 -6.41
CA VAL A 10 10.57 -0.60 -6.06
C VAL A 10 10.75 -0.99 -4.60
N ILE A 11 9.65 -1.02 -3.86
CA ILE A 11 9.57 -1.58 -2.50
C ILE A 11 8.85 -2.93 -2.62
N PRO A 12 9.53 -4.06 -2.36
CA PRO A 12 8.86 -5.36 -2.32
C PRO A 12 7.97 -5.44 -1.07
N VAL A 13 6.77 -5.99 -1.24
CA VAL A 13 5.83 -6.33 -0.18
C VAL A 13 5.74 -7.85 -0.16
N GLU A 14 6.40 -8.45 0.81
CA GLU A 14 6.55 -9.90 0.92
C GLU A 14 5.37 -10.48 1.69
N PHE A 15 4.62 -11.38 1.04
CA PHE A 15 3.72 -12.34 1.64
C PHE A 15 4.46 -13.69 1.71
N GLU A 16 3.92 -14.67 2.44
CA GLU A 16 4.57 -15.99 2.55
C GLU A 16 4.73 -16.67 1.17
N ASP A 17 3.70 -16.59 0.32
CA ASP A 17 3.66 -17.31 -0.96
C ASP A 17 3.97 -16.46 -2.21
N PHE A 18 3.99 -15.13 -2.07
CA PHE A 18 4.20 -14.22 -3.20
C PHE A 18 4.76 -12.87 -2.76
N THR A 19 5.20 -12.07 -3.73
CA THR A 19 5.68 -10.71 -3.50
C THR A 19 4.96 -9.76 -4.43
N LEU A 20 4.50 -8.63 -3.88
CA LEU A 20 4.01 -7.50 -4.67
C LEU A 20 5.11 -6.46 -4.81
N GLU A 21 5.23 -5.86 -5.99
CA GLU A 21 6.23 -4.83 -6.26
C GLU A 21 5.56 -3.45 -6.27
N PHE A 22 5.82 -2.64 -5.24
CA PHE A 22 5.29 -1.29 -5.20
C PHE A 22 6.28 -0.28 -5.80
N LEU A 23 5.87 0.45 -6.84
CA LEU A 23 6.67 1.54 -7.39
C LEU A 23 6.55 2.79 -6.50
N ALA A 24 7.53 2.97 -5.61
CA ALA A 24 7.58 4.08 -4.67
C ALA A 24 8.09 5.36 -5.36
N ASN A 25 7.16 6.25 -5.68
CA ASN A 25 7.44 7.60 -6.13
C ASN A 25 6.50 8.57 -5.41
N ASP A 26 6.77 9.87 -5.48
CA ASP A 26 5.99 10.89 -4.74
C ASP A 26 4.49 10.80 -5.00
N LYS A 27 4.08 10.55 -6.25
CA LYS A 27 2.66 10.42 -6.60
C LYS A 27 2.04 9.19 -5.94
N ASN A 28 2.70 8.04 -6.09
CA ASN A 28 2.17 6.76 -5.59
C ASN A 28 2.14 6.71 -4.06
N ILE A 29 3.13 7.29 -3.38
CA ILE A 29 3.16 7.37 -1.92
C ILE A 29 2.03 8.27 -1.39
N ARG A 30 1.84 9.45 -1.99
CA ARG A 30 0.72 10.33 -1.61
C ARG A 30 -0.64 9.66 -1.83
N ASN A 31 -0.78 8.89 -2.92
CA ASN A 31 -1.99 8.12 -3.18
C ASN A 31 -2.21 7.06 -2.09
N MET A 32 -1.16 6.30 -1.76
CA MET A 32 -1.17 5.28 -0.72
C MET A 32 -1.56 5.84 0.66
N GLU A 33 -1.03 7.00 1.05
CA GLU A 33 -1.44 7.68 2.29
C GLU A 33 -2.91 8.11 2.28
N ALA A 34 -3.40 8.62 1.14
CA ALA A 34 -4.79 9.04 1.00
C ALA A 34 -5.75 7.85 1.10
N VAL A 35 -5.43 6.75 0.41
CA VAL A 35 -6.17 5.48 0.47
C VAL A 35 -6.18 4.95 1.91
N GLY A 36 -5.04 4.92 2.59
CA GLY A 36 -4.95 4.47 3.98
C GLY A 36 -5.80 5.28 4.96
N LYS A 37 -5.87 6.60 4.79
CA LYS A 37 -6.75 7.46 5.59
C LYS A 37 -8.23 7.16 5.34
N LYS A 38 -8.62 6.99 4.07
CA LYS A 38 -10.00 6.66 3.67
C LYS A 38 -10.43 5.31 4.27
N LEU A 39 -9.59 4.28 4.11
CA LEU A 39 -9.86 2.92 4.64
C LEU A 39 -10.08 2.93 6.15
N LYS A 40 -9.25 3.65 6.92
CA LYS A 40 -9.42 3.72 8.38
C LYS A 40 -10.76 4.34 8.79
N VAL A 41 -11.17 5.42 8.12
CA VAL A 41 -12.44 6.10 8.41
C VAL A 41 -13.62 5.20 8.09
N GLU A 42 -13.64 4.60 6.90
CA GLU A 42 -14.77 3.78 6.46
C GLU A 42 -14.81 2.42 7.16
N GLY A 43 -13.66 1.78 7.41
CA GLY A 43 -13.59 0.55 8.19
C GLY A 43 -14.09 0.71 9.61
N GLN A 44 -13.84 1.86 10.26
CA GLN A 44 -14.39 2.14 11.58
C GLN A 44 -15.93 2.22 11.55
N LYS A 45 -16.52 2.89 10.55
CA LYS A 45 -17.98 2.97 10.42
C LYS A 45 -18.62 1.59 10.28
N VAL A 46 -17.97 0.70 9.54
CA VAL A 46 -18.45 -0.68 9.34
C VAL A 46 -18.27 -1.50 10.62
N ALA A 47 -17.14 -1.35 11.33
CA ALA A 47 -16.95 -2.01 12.63
C ALA A 47 -18.00 -1.58 13.68
N ASP A 48 -18.50 -0.34 13.59
CA ASP A 48 -19.52 0.21 14.48
C ASP A 48 -20.96 -0.17 14.07
N THR A 49 -21.15 -0.82 12.90
CA THR A 49 -22.48 -1.17 12.36
C THR A 49 -22.56 -2.64 11.92
N GLU A 50 -23.52 -3.40 12.46
CA GLU A 50 -23.84 -4.75 11.98
C GLU A 50 -24.69 -4.71 10.68
N ASP A 51 -24.48 -3.73 9.81
CA ASP A 51 -25.26 -3.52 8.58
C ASP A 51 -24.59 -4.24 7.39
N GLU A 52 -25.25 -5.26 6.84
CA GLU A 52 -24.78 -6.00 5.66
C GLU A 52 -24.47 -5.09 4.46
N LYS A 53 -25.22 -4.00 4.27
CA LYS A 53 -24.94 -3.05 3.17
C LYS A 53 -23.65 -2.26 3.40
N ALA A 54 -23.31 -2.00 4.65
CA ALA A 54 -22.05 -1.36 5.01
C ALA A 54 -20.88 -2.32 4.73
N PHE A 55 -21.08 -3.62 4.96
CA PHE A 55 -20.10 -4.65 4.63
C PHE A 55 -19.85 -4.79 3.12
N ASP A 56 -20.90 -4.81 2.29
CA ASP A 56 -20.75 -4.85 0.82
C ASP A 56 -19.98 -3.63 0.27
N ALA A 57 -20.25 -2.44 0.84
CA ALA A 57 -19.53 -1.22 0.52
C ALA A 57 -18.05 -1.31 0.93
N LEU A 58 -17.75 -1.94 2.07
CA LEU A 58 -16.39 -2.19 2.53
C LEU A 58 -15.64 -3.10 1.55
N GLN A 59 -16.26 -4.21 1.14
CA GLN A 59 -15.65 -5.14 0.19
C GLN A 59 -15.29 -4.46 -1.13
N THR A 60 -16.21 -3.68 -1.68
CA THR A 60 -15.98 -2.92 -2.90
C THR A 60 -14.80 -1.96 -2.75
N MET A 61 -14.77 -1.20 -1.65
CA MET A 61 -13.72 -0.24 -1.38
C MET A 61 -12.34 -0.90 -1.20
N VAL A 62 -12.28 -2.04 -0.51
CA VAL A 62 -11.03 -2.80 -0.30
C VAL A 62 -10.50 -3.30 -1.63
N LYS A 63 -11.37 -3.84 -2.50
CA LYS A 63 -11.00 -4.24 -3.86
C LYS A 63 -10.45 -3.05 -4.66
N GLU A 64 -11.21 -1.96 -4.73
CA GLU A 64 -10.81 -0.75 -5.46
C GLU A 64 -9.47 -0.20 -4.97
N SER A 65 -9.23 -0.24 -3.66
CA SER A 65 -7.99 0.26 -3.06
C SER A 65 -6.77 -0.58 -3.43
N TRP A 66 -6.90 -1.90 -3.46
CA TRP A 66 -5.84 -2.79 -3.95
C TRP A 66 -5.56 -2.57 -5.45
N VAL A 67 -6.62 -2.45 -6.26
CA VAL A 67 -6.50 -2.22 -7.71
C VAL A 67 -5.85 -0.88 -8.02
N ASP A 68 -6.19 0.18 -7.27
CA ASP A 68 -5.64 1.52 -7.47
C ASP A 68 -4.16 1.62 -7.05
N LEU A 69 -3.75 0.90 -6.00
CA LEU A 69 -2.37 0.93 -5.51
C LEU A 69 -1.44 -0.03 -6.24
N PHE A 70 -1.97 -1.15 -6.74
CA PHE A 70 -1.22 -2.17 -7.46
C PHE A 70 -1.91 -2.49 -8.79
N ASP A 71 -2.81 -3.48 -8.79
CA ASP A 71 -3.64 -3.91 -9.92
C ASP A 71 -4.67 -4.97 -9.47
N GLU A 72 -5.48 -5.47 -10.40
CA GLU A 72 -6.48 -6.51 -10.13
C GLU A 72 -5.86 -7.89 -9.82
N GLU A 73 -4.66 -8.18 -10.33
CA GLU A 73 -3.98 -9.43 -10.02
C GLU A 73 -3.52 -9.46 -8.56
N ALA A 74 -2.99 -8.33 -8.06
CA ALA A 74 -2.61 -8.15 -6.67
C ALA A 74 -3.80 -8.33 -5.72
N TYR A 75 -4.95 -7.72 -6.04
CA TYR A 75 -6.18 -7.93 -5.26
C TYR A 75 -6.54 -9.42 -5.21
N ASN A 76 -6.59 -10.10 -6.35
CA ASN A 76 -6.99 -11.51 -6.41
C ASN A 76 -6.04 -12.41 -5.60
N LYS A 77 -4.72 -12.15 -5.65
CA LYS A 77 -3.74 -12.90 -4.85
C LYS A 77 -3.95 -12.69 -3.36
N VAL A 78 -4.10 -11.45 -2.91
CA VAL A 78 -4.27 -11.14 -1.49
C VAL A 78 -5.62 -11.64 -0.97
N TYR A 79 -6.69 -11.50 -1.75
CA TYR A 79 -8.02 -11.99 -1.37
C TYR A 79 -8.03 -13.51 -1.23
N ALA A 80 -7.42 -14.23 -2.18
CA ALA A 80 -7.25 -15.68 -2.06
C ALA A 80 -6.36 -16.07 -0.87
N TYR A 81 -5.27 -15.34 -0.63
CA TYR A 81 -4.38 -15.55 0.52
C TYR A 81 -5.07 -15.33 1.87
N SER A 82 -6.09 -14.46 1.89
CA SER A 82 -6.92 -14.21 3.07
C SER A 82 -8.08 -15.19 3.26
N ASP A 83 -8.10 -16.33 2.57
CA ASP A 83 -9.23 -17.26 2.54
C ASP A 83 -10.56 -16.56 2.17
N GLU A 84 -10.50 -15.61 1.23
CA GLU A 84 -11.63 -14.81 0.76
C GLU A 84 -12.27 -13.91 1.85
N SER A 85 -11.50 -13.58 2.91
CA SER A 85 -11.89 -12.66 3.97
C SER A 85 -11.64 -11.19 3.60
N THR A 86 -12.72 -10.42 3.43
CA THR A 86 -12.64 -8.96 3.19
C THR A 86 -11.91 -8.22 4.31
N VAL A 87 -12.14 -8.63 5.57
CA VAL A 87 -11.54 -7.98 6.74
C VAL A 87 -10.03 -8.21 6.75
N ASP A 88 -9.57 -9.44 6.55
CA ASP A 88 -8.14 -9.74 6.54
C ASP A 88 -7.44 -9.11 5.32
N THR A 89 -8.10 -9.11 4.15
CA THR A 89 -7.61 -8.37 2.97
C THR A 89 -7.43 -6.88 3.25
N MET A 90 -8.32 -6.28 4.04
CA MET A 90 -8.20 -4.88 4.47
C MET A 90 -7.04 -4.68 5.46
N VAL A 91 -6.88 -5.58 6.43
CA VAL A 91 -5.78 -5.54 7.39
C VAL A 91 -4.44 -5.60 6.66
N TYR A 92 -4.26 -6.55 5.74
CA TYR A 92 -3.05 -6.66 4.93
C TYR A 92 -2.78 -5.42 4.09
N LEU A 93 -3.83 -4.76 3.60
CA LEU A 93 -3.68 -3.49 2.89
C LEU A 93 -3.16 -2.37 3.81
N LEU A 94 -3.70 -2.26 5.02
CA LEU A 94 -3.24 -1.28 6.01
C LEU A 94 -1.79 -1.53 6.45
N GLU A 95 -1.41 -2.80 6.64
CA GLU A 95 -0.03 -3.21 6.94
C GLU A 95 0.91 -2.88 5.78
N THR A 96 0.50 -3.21 4.55
CA THR A 96 1.24 -2.87 3.32
C THR A 96 1.49 -1.37 3.22
N ILE A 97 0.44 -0.55 3.40
CA ILE A 97 0.53 0.91 3.37
C ILE A 97 1.54 1.40 4.43
N SER A 98 1.42 0.92 5.66
CA SER A 98 2.32 1.33 6.76
C SER A 98 3.77 0.94 6.49
N GLY A 99 4.01 -0.28 6.00
CA GLY A 99 5.34 -0.80 5.70
C GLY A 99 6.01 -0.04 4.55
N VAL A 100 5.29 0.17 3.45
CA VAL A 100 5.79 0.88 2.27
C VAL A 100 6.11 2.34 2.59
N VAL A 101 5.24 3.04 3.33
CA VAL A 101 5.50 4.44 3.72
C VAL A 101 6.72 4.53 4.63
N SER A 102 6.85 3.65 5.63
CA SER A 102 8.02 3.63 6.51
C SER A 102 9.33 3.36 5.74
N GLU A 103 9.31 2.42 4.81
CA GLU A 103 10.47 2.09 3.98
C GLU A 103 10.84 3.23 3.02
N TRP A 104 9.83 3.91 2.46
CA TRP A 104 10.04 5.11 1.64
C TRP A 104 10.71 6.24 2.43
N GLU A 105 10.25 6.53 3.65
CA GLU A 105 10.84 7.54 4.53
C GLU A 105 12.30 7.22 4.87
N LYS A 106 12.62 5.96 5.15
CA LYS A 106 14.01 5.51 5.39
C LYS A 106 14.90 5.74 4.17
N ARG A 107 14.41 5.44 2.96
CA ARG A 107 15.17 5.61 1.70
C ARG A 107 15.35 7.06 1.29
N ASN A 108 14.36 7.91 1.58
CA ASN A 108 14.35 9.32 1.21
C ASN A 108 14.75 10.27 2.34
N ASN A 109 15.27 9.76 3.45
CA ASN A 109 15.98 10.58 4.41
C ASN A 109 17.08 11.36 3.65
N GLY A 110 17.02 12.69 3.77
CA GLY A 110 17.82 13.68 3.05
C GLY A 110 19.35 13.52 3.17
N ASP A 111 19.84 12.52 3.89
CA ASP A 111 21.26 12.15 3.97
C ASP A 111 21.89 11.88 2.58
N ALA A 112 21.12 11.33 1.64
CA ALA A 112 21.60 11.18 0.26
C ALA A 112 21.81 12.52 -0.46
N LEU A 113 21.02 13.55 -0.13
CA LEU A 113 21.18 14.91 -0.65
C LEU A 113 22.32 15.64 0.07
N LYS A 114 22.47 15.47 1.40
CA LYS A 114 23.56 16.08 2.18
C LYS A 114 24.95 15.77 1.62
N LYS A 115 25.19 14.52 1.21
CA LYS A 115 26.44 14.09 0.54
C LYS A 115 26.79 14.91 -0.71
N TYR A 116 25.81 15.40 -1.45
CA TYR A 116 26.02 16.25 -2.63
C TYR A 116 25.98 17.75 -2.32
N LEU A 117 25.39 18.14 -1.18
CA LEU A 117 25.29 19.52 -0.72
C LEU A 117 26.50 19.96 0.11
N GLY A 118 27.37 19.03 0.52
CA GLY A 118 28.64 19.34 1.18
C GLY A 118 28.61 19.33 2.70
N ASP A 119 27.59 18.70 3.30
CA ASP A 119 27.52 18.38 4.74
C ASP A 119 27.81 16.89 4.99
#